data_AF-A0A0H3ZV99-F1
#
_entry.id   AF-A0A0H3ZV99-F1
#
_cell.length_a   1.000
_cell.length_b   1.000
_cell.length_c   1.000
_cell.angle_alpha   90.00
_cell.angle_beta   90.00
_cell.angle_gamma   90.00
#
_symmetry.space_group_name_H-M   'P 1'
#
loop_
_entity.id
_entity.type
_entity.pdbx_description
1 polymer ?
#
loop_
_entity_poly.entity_id
_entity_poly.type
_entity_poly.pdbx_seq_one_letter_code
_entity_poly.pdbx_strand_id
1 'polypeptide(L)'
;MQIKRAKVNRKRGYGDGTISKFKIDGHALLKQSFEVQHLLIDGTTGAGKSVMIRKLVRWIRARGDKAIIYDKGCVFTSKFYRPETDVILNPFDARCANWDVWCDAKDAPDFENMAAALIPQHGDGDPFWVDSARTIFSSTAFRMSQDNKPATTARLLSLILTSELEALGNFLEGTEAAALASKDIKKTAISIKSVLATYMKSMRFLDGLDDKHRDQALQKKFSITDWVQDDKQNGFCSYRVTRSSMRHLGRSSPCGWLSRPTPF
;
A
#
# COMPACT_ATOMS: atom_id res chain seq x y z
N MET A 1 -9.06 18.72 -12.03
CA MET A 1 -8.44 19.22 -13.29
C MET A 1 -7.20 18.43 -13.71
N GLN A 2 -6.51 17.73 -12.80
CA GLN A 2 -5.27 17.00 -13.11
C GLN A 2 -5.47 15.65 -13.83
N ILE A 3 -6.53 14.89 -13.51
CA ILE A 3 -6.82 13.59 -14.15
C ILE A 3 -7.19 13.73 -15.63
N LYS A 4 -7.85 14.84 -16.02
CA LYS A 4 -8.14 15.16 -17.43
C LYS A 4 -6.86 15.45 -18.22
N ARG A 5 -5.83 16.05 -17.62
CA ARG A 5 -4.53 16.33 -18.27
C ARG A 5 -3.78 15.07 -18.66
N ALA A 6 -3.76 14.05 -17.80
CA ALA A 6 -3.09 12.79 -18.08
C ALA A 6 -3.73 12.02 -19.26
N LYS A 7 -5.06 11.96 -19.33
CA LYS A 7 -5.79 11.31 -20.44
C LYS A 7 -5.67 12.06 -21.77
N VAL A 8 -5.64 13.40 -21.76
CA VAL A 8 -5.51 14.23 -22.97
C VAL A 8 -4.12 14.10 -23.61
N ASN A 9 -3.06 13.96 -22.80
CA ASN A 9 -1.69 13.87 -23.30
C ASN A 9 -1.33 12.52 -23.92
N ARG A 10 -2.14 11.46 -23.70
CA ARG A 10 -1.90 10.13 -24.27
C ARG A 10 -2.16 10.07 -25.79
N LYS A 11 -3.00 10.96 -26.34
CA LYS A 11 -3.38 10.98 -27.78
C LYS A 11 -2.43 11.77 -28.68
N ARG A 12 -1.48 12.56 -28.15
CA ARG A 12 -0.67 13.52 -28.92
C ARG A 12 0.75 13.08 -29.28
N GLY A 13 1.23 11.94 -28.77
CA GLY A 13 2.67 11.67 -28.72
C GLY A 13 3.35 12.61 -27.71
N TYR A 14 4.22 12.08 -26.86
CA TYR A 14 4.60 12.80 -25.64
C TYR A 14 5.57 13.96 -25.92
N GLY A 15 5.03 15.16 -26.12
CA GLY A 15 5.67 16.47 -25.97
C GLY A 15 6.04 17.18 -27.28
N ASP A 16 5.74 18.47 -27.34
CA ASP A 16 6.01 19.46 -28.41
C ASP A 16 7.50 19.80 -28.63
N GLY A 17 8.41 18.97 -28.10
CA GLY A 17 9.86 19.24 -28.09
C GLY A 17 10.32 20.18 -26.97
N THR A 18 9.41 20.71 -26.14
CA THR A 18 9.81 21.58 -25.03
C THR A 18 10.50 20.81 -23.89
N ILE A 19 11.36 21.53 -23.18
CA ILE A 19 12.14 21.01 -22.04
C ILE A 19 11.37 21.27 -20.75
N SER A 20 11.42 20.31 -19.83
CA SER A 20 10.80 20.43 -18.51
C SER A 20 11.39 21.59 -17.70
N LYS A 21 10.55 22.20 -16.86
CA LYS A 21 10.99 23.17 -15.85
C LYS A 21 11.82 22.54 -14.73
N PHE A 22 11.82 21.22 -14.60
CA PHE A 22 12.69 20.53 -13.64
C PHE A 22 14.14 20.57 -14.12
N LYS A 23 15.01 21.18 -13.30
CA LYS A 23 16.45 21.26 -13.56
C LYS A 23 17.22 20.46 -12.52
N ILE A 24 18.21 19.70 -12.97
CA ILE A 24 19.16 18.98 -12.13
C ILE A 24 20.43 19.81 -12.11
N ASP A 25 20.71 20.48 -10.99
CA ASP A 25 21.89 21.36 -10.84
C ASP A 25 22.04 22.41 -11.95
N GLY A 26 20.91 23.01 -12.34
CA GLY A 26 20.86 24.01 -13.41
C GLY A 26 20.67 23.43 -14.82
N HIS A 27 20.85 22.12 -15.00
CA HIS A 27 20.71 21.45 -16.30
C HIS A 27 19.28 20.98 -16.54
N ALA A 28 18.69 21.40 -17.66
CA ALA A 28 17.36 21.01 -18.09
C ALA A 28 17.46 19.79 -19.01
N LEU A 29 17.47 18.59 -18.41
CA LEU A 29 17.78 17.33 -19.10
C LEU A 29 16.53 16.54 -19.53
N LEU A 30 15.37 16.85 -18.96
CA LEU A 30 14.16 16.05 -19.14
C LEU A 30 13.17 16.76 -20.06
N LYS A 31 12.50 15.99 -20.92
CA LYS A 31 11.42 16.50 -21.78
C LYS A 31 10.23 16.97 -20.93
N GLN A 32 9.49 17.94 -21.45
CA GLN A 32 8.21 18.34 -20.86
C GLN A 32 7.29 17.11 -20.69
N SER A 33 6.63 17.02 -19.54
CA SER A 33 5.78 15.88 -19.16
C SER A 33 6.51 14.54 -19.00
N PHE A 34 7.82 14.52 -18.69
CA PHE A 34 8.51 13.28 -18.31
C PHE A 34 7.87 12.63 -17.07
N GLU A 35 7.24 13.42 -16.19
CA GLU A 35 6.61 12.97 -14.95
C GLU A 35 5.51 11.91 -15.11
N VAL A 36 4.88 11.82 -16.29
CA VAL A 36 3.86 10.80 -16.61
C VAL A 36 4.42 9.60 -17.37
N GLN A 37 5.73 9.55 -17.60
CA GLN A 37 6.42 8.50 -18.37
C GLN A 37 7.28 7.58 -17.49
N HIS A 38 7.21 7.75 -16.18
CA HIS A 38 8.09 7.11 -15.19
C HIS A 38 9.56 7.53 -15.33
N LEU A 39 10.31 7.41 -14.22
CA LEU A 39 11.74 7.73 -14.17
C LEU A 39 12.47 6.62 -13.42
N LEU A 40 13.46 6.02 -14.08
CA LEU A 40 14.40 5.10 -13.45
C LEU A 40 15.68 5.87 -13.10
N ILE A 41 16.11 5.79 -11.84
CA ILE A 41 17.39 6.33 -11.36
C ILE A 41 18.25 5.16 -10.91
N ASP A 42 19.23 4.81 -11.73
CA ASP A 42 20.17 3.72 -11.45
C ASP A 42 21.58 4.26 -11.09
N GLY A 43 22.35 3.46 -10.35
CA GLY A 43 23.71 3.79 -9.96
C GLY A 43 24.18 3.06 -8.71
N THR A 44 25.47 3.09 -8.44
CA THR A 44 26.08 2.41 -7.27
C THR A 44 25.73 3.11 -5.94
N THR A 45 26.04 2.46 -4.82
CA THR A 45 25.95 3.09 -3.50
C THR A 45 26.88 4.31 -3.45
N GLY A 46 26.38 5.44 -2.97
CA GLY A 46 27.14 6.70 -2.95
C GLY A 46 27.04 7.55 -4.23
N ALA A 47 26.52 7.02 -5.35
CA ALA A 47 26.38 7.75 -6.62
C ALA A 47 25.37 8.92 -6.61
N GLY A 48 24.81 9.30 -5.45
CA GLY A 48 23.91 10.45 -5.35
C GLY A 48 22.44 10.17 -5.70
N LYS A 49 22.00 8.91 -5.87
CA LYS A 49 20.59 8.56 -6.16
C LYS A 49 19.59 9.24 -5.20
N SER A 50 19.84 9.14 -3.88
CA SER A 50 18.98 9.79 -2.90
C SER A 50 19.04 11.33 -2.99
N VAL A 51 20.16 11.92 -3.41
CA VAL A 51 20.26 13.38 -3.64
C VAL A 51 19.36 13.79 -4.81
N MET A 52 19.38 13.03 -5.90
CA MET A 52 18.50 13.24 -7.05
C MET A 52 17.01 13.12 -6.66
N ILE A 53 16.63 12.06 -5.94
CA ILE A 53 15.23 11.89 -5.47
C ILE A 53 14.82 13.07 -4.58
N ARG A 54 15.69 13.57 -3.70
CA ARG A 54 15.38 14.76 -2.87
C ARG A 54 15.18 16.04 -3.68
N LYS A 55 15.86 16.20 -4.83
CA LYS A 55 15.62 17.33 -5.74
C LYS A 55 14.25 17.19 -6.40
N LEU A 56 13.90 16.00 -6.86
CA LEU A 56 12.59 15.69 -7.43
C LEU A 56 11.46 15.94 -6.42
N VAL A 57 11.59 15.44 -5.20
CA VAL A 57 10.62 15.63 -4.11
C VAL A 57 10.41 17.12 -3.78
N ARG A 58 11.50 17.91 -3.72
CA ARG A 58 11.39 19.38 -3.55
C ARG A 58 10.65 20.05 -4.69
N TRP A 59 10.89 19.61 -5.92
CA TRP A 59 10.22 20.15 -7.09
C TRP A 59 8.72 19.81 -7.13
N ILE A 60 8.35 18.57 -6.82
CA ILE A 60 6.95 18.16 -6.67
C ILE A 60 6.26 19.02 -5.60
N ARG A 61 6.92 19.21 -4.44
CA ARG A 61 6.40 20.06 -3.36
C ARG A 61 6.18 21.50 -3.81
N ALA A 62 7.16 22.09 -4.49
CA ALA A 62 7.10 23.48 -4.94
C ALA A 62 5.96 23.72 -5.95
N ARG A 63 5.55 22.68 -6.69
CA ARG A 63 4.38 22.71 -7.58
C ARG A 63 3.04 22.54 -6.84
N GLY A 64 3.07 22.18 -5.57
CA GLY A 64 1.86 21.84 -4.79
C GLY A 64 1.29 20.46 -5.12
N ASP A 65 2.03 19.61 -5.84
CA ASP A 65 1.56 18.28 -6.22
C ASP A 65 1.68 17.29 -5.04
N LYS A 66 0.82 16.26 -5.06
CA LYS A 66 0.84 15.16 -4.10
C LYS A 66 1.88 14.12 -4.48
N ALA A 67 2.43 13.44 -3.48
CA ALA A 67 3.31 12.28 -3.69
C ALA A 67 3.09 11.22 -2.63
N ILE A 68 3.15 9.95 -3.05
CA ILE A 68 3.27 8.81 -2.15
C ILE A 68 4.74 8.39 -2.11
N ILE A 69 5.33 8.37 -0.92
CA ILE A 69 6.75 8.08 -0.72
C ILE A 69 6.89 6.80 0.09
N TYR A 70 7.44 5.76 -0.53
CA TYR A 70 7.91 4.58 0.20
C TYR A 70 9.25 4.88 0.87
N ASP A 71 9.23 5.16 2.18
CA ASP A 71 10.41 5.61 2.92
C ASP A 71 10.86 4.59 3.96
N LYS A 72 11.49 3.51 3.48
CA LYS A 72 11.99 2.41 4.33
C LYS A 72 12.87 2.89 5.50
N GLY A 73 13.70 3.91 5.27
CA GLY A 73 14.70 4.42 6.21
C GLY A 73 14.29 5.67 6.99
N CYS A 74 13.07 6.19 6.80
CA CYS A 74 12.61 7.46 7.36
C CYS A 74 13.52 8.66 7.00
N VAL A 75 14.26 8.58 5.89
CA VAL A 75 15.24 9.59 5.48
C VAL A 75 14.55 10.78 4.79
N PHE A 76 13.40 10.55 4.17
CA PHE A 76 12.59 11.59 3.55
C PHE A 76 11.62 12.18 4.56
N THR A 77 10.93 11.34 5.35
CA THR A 77 10.02 11.78 6.41
C THR A 77 10.74 12.67 7.42
N SER A 78 11.96 12.34 7.85
CA SER A 78 12.74 13.20 8.76
C SER A 78 13.10 14.59 8.21
N LYS A 79 13.08 14.78 6.89
CA LYS A 79 13.50 16.03 6.24
C LYS A 79 12.37 16.83 5.61
N PHE A 80 11.32 16.16 5.15
CA PHE A 80 10.27 16.78 4.31
C PHE A 80 8.88 16.73 4.92
N TYR A 81 8.69 16.02 6.04
CA TYR A 81 7.39 15.89 6.68
C TYR A 81 6.89 17.24 7.22
N ARG A 82 5.64 17.56 6.87
CA ARG A 82 4.90 18.74 7.33
C ARG A 82 3.64 18.27 8.07
N PRO A 83 3.54 18.44 9.40
CA PRO A 83 2.39 17.98 10.18
C PRO A 83 1.03 18.46 9.66
N GLU A 84 0.98 19.68 9.13
CA GLU A 84 -0.25 20.33 8.66
C GLU A 84 -0.84 19.72 7.38
N THR A 85 -0.03 19.04 6.56
CA THR A 85 -0.43 18.59 5.21
C THR A 85 -0.09 17.14 4.92
N ASP A 86 0.93 16.59 5.58
CA ASP A 86 1.46 15.28 5.25
C ASP A 86 0.89 14.18 6.13
N VAL A 87 0.74 13.00 5.52
CA VAL A 87 0.20 11.81 6.17
C VAL A 87 1.31 10.79 6.34
N ILE A 88 1.37 10.17 7.52
CA ILE A 88 2.26 9.04 7.80
C ILE A 88 1.42 7.78 7.90
N LEU A 89 1.79 6.75 7.13
CA LEU A 89 1.25 5.40 7.20
C LEU A 89 2.35 4.45 7.71
N ASN A 90 2.54 4.49 9.02
CA ASN A 90 3.45 3.60 9.73
C ASN A 90 2.83 3.31 11.10
N PRO A 91 2.27 2.11 11.34
CA PRO A 91 1.58 1.82 12.58
C PRO A 91 2.45 1.87 13.84
N PHE A 92 3.77 1.96 13.69
CA PHE A 92 4.73 2.14 14.78
C PHE A 92 5.15 3.61 14.99
N ASP A 93 4.56 4.56 14.28
CA ASP A 93 4.75 6.00 14.47
C ASP A 93 3.51 6.59 15.16
N ALA A 94 3.69 7.36 16.22
CA ALA A 94 2.59 7.98 16.97
C ALA A 94 1.69 8.87 16.08
N ARG A 95 2.24 9.39 14.98
CA ARG A 95 1.56 10.25 14.00
C ARG A 95 0.86 9.48 12.88
N CYS A 96 0.78 8.15 12.97
CA CYS A 96 0.15 7.32 11.94
C CYS A 96 -1.32 7.72 11.73
N ALA A 97 -1.74 7.98 10.50
CA ALA A 97 -3.17 8.15 10.24
C ALA A 97 -3.91 6.84 10.48
N ASN A 98 -5.18 6.94 10.88
CA ASN A 98 -6.08 5.80 11.03
C ASN A 98 -6.55 5.30 9.67
N TRP A 99 -5.65 4.64 8.93
CA TRP A 99 -5.99 4.03 7.65
C TRP A 99 -6.89 2.81 7.85
N ASP A 100 -7.97 2.77 7.07
CA ASP A 100 -8.97 1.73 7.14
C ASP A 100 -9.18 1.05 5.78
N VAL A 101 -9.21 -0.28 5.78
CA VAL A 101 -9.36 -1.12 4.59
C VAL A 101 -10.66 -0.81 3.86
N TRP A 102 -11.77 -0.71 4.59
CA TRP A 102 -13.10 -0.44 4.04
C TRP A 102 -13.28 1.03 3.61
N CYS A 103 -12.31 1.90 3.90
CA CYS A 103 -12.28 3.24 3.33
C CYS A 103 -11.77 3.22 1.88
N ASP A 104 -10.79 2.37 1.56
CA ASP A 104 -10.21 2.27 0.21
C ASP A 104 -10.85 1.21 -0.70
N ALA A 105 -11.54 0.21 -0.14
CA ALA A 105 -12.30 -0.76 -0.91
C ALA A 105 -13.81 -0.63 -0.65
N LYS A 106 -14.59 -0.51 -1.74
CA LYS A 106 -16.05 -0.36 -1.72
C LYS A 106 -16.74 -1.57 -2.33
N ASP A 107 -16.26 -2.00 -3.49
CA ASP A 107 -16.85 -3.07 -4.27
C ASP A 107 -15.96 -4.32 -4.26
N ALA A 108 -16.51 -5.48 -4.65
CA ALA A 108 -15.79 -6.74 -4.66
C ALA A 108 -14.42 -6.69 -5.39
N PRO A 109 -14.29 -6.04 -6.57
CA PRO A 109 -12.99 -5.92 -7.25
C PRO A 109 -11.95 -5.12 -6.46
N ASP A 110 -12.36 -4.18 -5.61
CA ASP A 110 -11.42 -3.43 -4.78
C ASP A 110 -10.80 -4.36 -3.72
N PHE A 111 -11.62 -5.21 -3.10
CA PHE A 111 -11.13 -6.19 -2.13
C PHE A 111 -10.22 -7.25 -2.78
N GLU A 112 -10.48 -7.64 -4.03
CA GLU A 112 -9.59 -8.50 -4.81
C GLU A 112 -8.24 -7.82 -5.08
N ASN A 113 -8.24 -6.55 -5.49
CA ASN A 113 -7.02 -5.76 -5.69
C ASN A 113 -6.22 -5.62 -4.40
N MET A 114 -6.91 -5.41 -3.27
CA MET A 114 -6.27 -5.38 -1.94
C MET A 114 -5.68 -6.74 -1.57
N ALA A 115 -6.39 -7.84 -1.85
CA ALA A 115 -5.88 -9.19 -1.62
C ALA A 115 -4.61 -9.46 -2.43
N ALA A 116 -4.59 -9.05 -3.70
CA ALA A 116 -3.43 -9.20 -4.58
C ALA A 116 -2.21 -8.38 -4.10
N ALA A 117 -2.45 -7.18 -3.57
CA ALA A 117 -1.40 -6.34 -2.99
C ALA A 117 -0.87 -6.89 -1.66
N LEU A 118 -1.73 -7.45 -0.81
CA LEU A 118 -1.38 -7.98 0.51
C LEU A 118 -0.70 -9.35 0.43
N ILE A 119 -1.16 -10.21 -0.49
CA ILE A 119 -0.74 -11.60 -0.64
C ILE A 119 -0.03 -11.71 -2.00
N PRO A 120 1.28 -11.42 -2.08
CA PRO A 120 2.03 -11.50 -3.32
C PRO A 120 2.19 -12.94 -3.81
N GLN A 121 2.18 -13.13 -5.12
CA GLN A 121 2.60 -14.38 -5.75
C GLN A 121 4.11 -14.52 -5.61
N HIS A 122 4.60 -15.67 -5.13
CA HIS A 122 6.03 -15.92 -4.95
C HIS A 122 6.46 -17.23 -5.61
N GLY A 123 7.49 -17.15 -6.44
CA GLY A 123 8.13 -18.29 -7.09
C GLY A 123 7.23 -19.05 -8.06
N ASP A 124 7.67 -20.25 -8.43
CA ASP A 124 7.00 -21.15 -9.37
C ASP A 124 6.09 -22.18 -8.65
N GLY A 125 5.69 -21.88 -7.41
CA GLY A 125 4.78 -22.73 -6.64
C GLY A 125 3.36 -22.71 -7.21
N ASP A 126 2.57 -23.73 -6.85
CA ASP A 126 1.18 -23.84 -7.29
C ASP A 126 0.37 -22.59 -6.91
N PRO A 127 -0.17 -21.85 -7.91
CA PRO A 127 -0.96 -20.64 -7.66
C PRO A 127 -2.20 -20.88 -6.81
N PHE A 128 -2.73 -22.10 -6.80
CA PHE A 128 -3.93 -22.49 -6.05
C PHE A 128 -3.91 -21.98 -4.61
N TRP A 129 -2.80 -22.09 -3.89
CA TRP A 129 -2.71 -21.72 -2.48
C TRP A 129 -2.83 -20.21 -2.25
N VAL A 130 -2.22 -19.43 -3.13
CA VAL A 130 -2.22 -17.97 -3.05
C VAL A 130 -3.57 -17.43 -3.52
N ASP A 131 -4.10 -17.95 -4.61
CA ASP A 131 -5.38 -17.51 -5.16
C ASP A 131 -6.54 -17.90 -4.22
N SER A 132 -6.53 -19.11 -3.66
CA SER A 132 -7.51 -19.50 -2.64
C SER A 132 -7.45 -18.59 -1.41
N ALA A 133 -6.25 -18.21 -0.97
CA ALA A 133 -6.08 -17.27 0.14
C ALA A 133 -6.66 -15.89 -0.22
N ARG A 134 -6.37 -15.38 -1.42
CA ARG A 134 -6.93 -14.11 -1.90
C ARG A 134 -8.44 -14.14 -1.96
N THR A 135 -9.04 -15.21 -2.48
CA THR A 135 -10.50 -15.39 -2.57
C THR A 135 -11.17 -15.42 -1.20
N ILE A 136 -10.59 -16.14 -0.22
CA ILE A 136 -11.10 -16.12 1.17
C ILE A 136 -11.01 -14.72 1.76
N PHE A 137 -9.87 -14.03 1.59
CA PHE A 137 -9.70 -12.67 2.10
C PHE A 137 -10.71 -11.70 1.50
N SER A 138 -10.80 -11.63 0.17
CA SER A 138 -11.67 -10.67 -0.53
C SER A 138 -13.14 -10.94 -0.22
N SER A 139 -13.58 -12.20 -0.27
CA SER A 139 -14.96 -12.59 0.05
C SER A 139 -15.32 -12.29 1.51
N THR A 140 -14.41 -12.54 2.45
CA THR A 140 -14.65 -12.25 3.87
C THR A 140 -14.76 -10.74 4.09
N ALA A 141 -13.80 -9.96 3.58
CA ALA A 141 -13.77 -8.51 3.76
C ALA A 141 -14.96 -7.81 3.08
N PHE A 142 -15.35 -8.26 1.88
CA PHE A 142 -16.53 -7.77 1.18
C PHE A 142 -17.82 -8.15 1.90
N ARG A 143 -17.97 -9.40 2.37
CA ARG A 143 -19.17 -9.78 3.14
C ARG A 143 -19.28 -9.01 4.46
N MET A 144 -18.15 -8.71 5.11
CA MET A 144 -18.12 -7.83 6.27
C MET A 144 -18.56 -6.40 5.97
N SER A 145 -18.38 -5.90 4.74
CA SER A 145 -18.84 -4.55 4.37
C SER A 145 -20.36 -4.49 4.15
N GLN A 146 -20.98 -5.63 3.86
CA GLN A 146 -22.42 -5.76 3.62
C GLN A 146 -23.21 -6.15 4.87
N ASP A 147 -22.54 -6.62 5.92
CA ASP A 147 -23.23 -6.96 7.16
C ASP A 147 -23.47 -5.73 8.05
N ASN A 148 -24.54 -5.77 8.85
CA ASN A 148 -24.91 -4.67 9.75
C ASN A 148 -24.01 -4.54 10.98
N LYS A 149 -22.78 -5.09 10.96
CA LYS A 149 -21.84 -5.04 12.07
C LYS A 149 -20.62 -4.18 11.70
N PRO A 150 -19.91 -3.61 12.68
CA PRO A 150 -18.69 -2.87 12.40
C PRO A 150 -17.67 -3.73 11.65
N ALA A 151 -17.21 -3.21 10.50
CA ALA A 151 -16.11 -3.78 9.76
C ALA A 151 -14.80 -3.27 10.35
N THR A 152 -14.11 -4.12 11.11
CA THR A 152 -12.85 -3.78 11.79
C THR A 152 -11.77 -4.80 11.46
N THR A 153 -10.51 -4.34 11.45
CA THR A 153 -9.35 -5.21 11.20
C THR A 153 -9.25 -6.34 12.21
N ALA A 154 -9.54 -6.06 13.50
CA ALA A 154 -9.57 -7.08 14.55
C ALA A 154 -10.62 -8.17 14.26
N ARG A 155 -11.81 -7.79 13.81
CA ARG A 155 -12.87 -8.74 13.44
C ARG A 155 -12.49 -9.58 12.22
N LEU A 156 -11.90 -8.97 11.20
CA LEU A 156 -11.43 -9.66 10.00
C LEU A 156 -10.36 -10.71 10.35
N LEU A 157 -9.38 -10.31 11.16
CA LEU A 157 -8.34 -11.23 11.65
C LEU A 157 -8.93 -12.33 12.52
N SER A 158 -9.94 -12.02 13.33
CA SER A 158 -10.60 -13.02 14.17
C SER A 158 -11.31 -14.08 13.34
N LEU A 159 -12.09 -13.67 12.34
CA LEU A 159 -12.80 -14.57 11.41
C LEU A 159 -11.83 -15.41 10.58
N ILE A 160 -10.75 -14.82 10.05
CA ILE A 160 -9.88 -15.56 9.15
C ILE A 160 -8.84 -16.41 9.90
N LEU A 161 -8.26 -15.90 10.98
CA LEU A 161 -7.11 -16.54 11.62
C LEU A 161 -7.47 -17.36 12.86
N THR A 162 -8.49 -16.94 13.63
CA THR A 162 -8.78 -17.55 14.93
C THR A 162 -10.08 -18.34 15.00
N SER A 163 -11.06 -18.06 14.13
CA SER A 163 -12.32 -18.80 14.18
C SER A 163 -12.13 -20.25 13.74
N GLU A 164 -13.00 -21.12 14.23
CA GLU A 164 -13.16 -22.46 13.70
C GLU A 164 -13.48 -22.41 12.20
N LEU A 165 -13.04 -23.46 11.49
CA LEU A 165 -13.25 -23.56 10.04
C LEU A 165 -14.74 -23.54 9.69
N GLU A 166 -15.57 -24.18 10.51
CA GLU A 166 -17.03 -24.20 10.32
C GLU A 166 -17.65 -22.81 10.44
N ALA A 167 -17.18 -22.00 11.40
CA ALA A 167 -17.67 -20.62 11.56
C ALA A 167 -17.30 -19.75 10.35
N LEU A 168 -16.08 -19.91 9.81
CA LEU A 168 -15.65 -19.21 8.60
C LEU A 168 -16.43 -19.68 7.37
N GLY A 169 -16.63 -20.99 7.21
CA GLY A 169 -17.41 -21.57 6.12
C GLY A 169 -18.86 -21.10 6.12
N ASN A 170 -19.51 -21.09 7.30
CA ASN A 170 -20.88 -20.57 7.46
C ASN A 170 -20.95 -19.06 7.17
N PHE A 171 -19.94 -18.29 7.60
CA PHE A 171 -19.88 -16.86 7.30
C PHE A 171 -19.78 -16.61 5.79
N LEU A 172 -19.07 -17.48 5.06
CA LEU A 172 -18.87 -17.40 3.62
C LEU A 172 -19.94 -18.13 2.79
N GLU A 173 -20.96 -18.71 3.41
CA GLU A 173 -21.99 -19.48 2.71
C GLU A 173 -22.70 -18.64 1.63
N GLY A 174 -22.81 -19.18 0.42
CA GLY A 174 -23.33 -18.46 -0.74
C GLY A 174 -22.31 -17.60 -1.47
N THR A 175 -21.03 -17.66 -1.09
CA THR A 175 -19.90 -17.09 -1.85
C THR A 175 -19.06 -18.19 -2.47
N GLU A 176 -18.26 -17.84 -3.49
CA GLU A 176 -17.25 -18.73 -4.09
C GLU A 176 -16.20 -19.25 -3.09
N ALA A 177 -15.93 -18.50 -2.02
CA ALA A 177 -14.98 -18.90 -0.99
C ALA A 177 -15.51 -19.98 -0.04
N ALA A 178 -16.82 -20.28 -0.04
CA ALA A 178 -17.42 -21.29 0.84
C ALA A 178 -16.78 -22.68 0.66
N ALA A 179 -16.54 -23.07 -0.59
CA ALA A 179 -15.95 -24.36 -0.90
C ALA A 179 -14.51 -24.48 -0.36
N LEU A 180 -13.75 -23.38 -0.36
CA LEU A 180 -12.36 -23.31 0.11
C LEU A 180 -12.24 -23.37 1.64
N ALA A 181 -13.31 -22.99 2.35
CA ALA A 181 -13.42 -23.03 3.80
C ALA A 181 -14.29 -24.20 4.31
N SER A 182 -14.61 -25.18 3.47
CA SER A 182 -15.47 -26.31 3.86
C SER A 182 -14.78 -27.29 4.82
N LYS A 183 -15.58 -27.84 5.74
CA LYS A 183 -15.18 -28.93 6.64
C LYS A 183 -14.87 -30.24 5.92
N ASP A 184 -15.29 -30.41 4.67
CA ASP A 184 -15.02 -31.62 3.90
C ASP A 184 -13.57 -31.66 3.39
N ILE A 185 -12.92 -30.49 3.31
CA ILE A 185 -11.54 -30.32 2.85
C ILE A 185 -10.61 -29.77 3.94
N LYS A 186 -10.77 -30.23 5.20
CA LYS A 186 -10.06 -29.66 6.38
C LYS A 186 -8.57 -29.45 6.17
N LYS A 187 -7.84 -30.44 5.63
CA LYS A 187 -6.38 -30.34 5.43
C LYS A 187 -6.02 -29.21 4.47
N THR A 188 -6.72 -29.12 3.34
CA THR A 188 -6.53 -28.07 2.33
C THR A 188 -6.86 -26.70 2.90
N ALA A 189 -7.99 -26.56 3.61
CA ALA A 189 -8.40 -25.31 4.23
C ALA A 189 -7.40 -24.82 5.29
N ILE A 190 -6.83 -25.72 6.11
CA ILE A 190 -5.77 -25.40 7.08
C ILE A 190 -4.51 -24.88 6.36
N SER A 191 -4.14 -25.47 5.23
CA SER A 191 -3.01 -24.99 4.42
C SER A 191 -3.27 -23.58 3.86
N ILE A 192 -4.47 -23.31 3.34
CA ILE A 192 -4.85 -21.98 2.85
C ILE A 192 -4.85 -20.95 4.00
N LYS A 193 -5.39 -21.30 5.18
CA LYS A 193 -5.32 -20.45 6.39
C LYS A 193 -3.88 -20.15 6.80
N SER A 194 -2.93 -21.07 6.58
CA SER A 194 -1.51 -20.84 6.88
C SER A 194 -0.87 -19.80 5.95
N VAL A 195 -1.27 -19.79 4.67
CA VAL A 195 -0.90 -18.72 3.72
C VAL A 195 -1.48 -17.38 4.18
N LEU A 196 -2.78 -17.33 4.49
CA LEU A 196 -3.44 -16.14 5.03
C LEU A 196 -2.74 -15.61 6.29
N ALA A 197 -2.46 -16.50 7.25
CA ALA A 197 -1.78 -16.15 8.48
C ALA A 197 -0.38 -15.56 8.24
N THR A 198 0.31 -15.97 7.18
CA THR A 198 1.65 -15.44 6.87
C THR A 198 1.60 -13.96 6.51
N TYR A 199 0.62 -13.54 5.70
CA TYR A 199 0.54 -12.17 5.19
C TYR A 199 -0.35 -11.24 6.05
N MET A 200 -1.46 -11.76 6.56
CA MET A 200 -2.43 -10.98 7.34
C MET A 200 -1.95 -10.61 8.75
N LYS A 201 -0.97 -11.32 9.31
CA LYS A 201 -0.37 -10.98 10.62
C LYS A 201 0.08 -9.52 10.71
N SER A 202 0.47 -8.90 9.60
CA SER A 202 0.86 -7.49 9.55
C SER A 202 -0.30 -6.52 9.83
N MET A 203 -1.53 -6.90 9.47
CA MET A 203 -2.72 -6.06 9.66
C MET A 203 -3.06 -5.86 11.14
N ARG A 204 -2.62 -6.75 12.04
CA ARG A 204 -2.86 -6.60 13.49
C ARG A 204 -2.25 -5.32 14.06
N PHE A 205 -1.25 -4.76 13.38
CA PHE A 205 -0.63 -3.50 13.80
C PHE A 205 -1.48 -2.28 13.47
N LEU A 206 -2.53 -2.43 12.64
CA LEU A 206 -3.51 -1.38 12.38
C LEU A 206 -4.56 -1.25 13.50
N ASP A 207 -4.58 -2.21 14.43
CA ASP A 207 -5.47 -2.17 15.58
C ASP A 207 -5.09 -1.02 16.53
N GLY A 208 -6.09 -0.33 17.08
CA GLY A 208 -5.89 0.82 17.98
C GLY A 208 -5.51 2.14 17.28
N LEU A 209 -5.50 2.20 15.94
CA LEU A 209 -5.32 3.49 15.25
C LEU A 209 -6.49 4.46 15.48
N ASP A 210 -7.66 3.95 15.88
CA ASP A 210 -8.86 4.69 16.26
C ASP A 210 -8.96 4.97 17.78
N ASP A 211 -7.91 4.68 18.55
CA ASP A 211 -7.91 4.88 20.00
C ASP A 211 -8.22 6.35 20.39
N LYS A 212 -9.17 6.51 21.31
CA LYS A 212 -9.66 7.78 21.85
C LYS A 212 -8.57 8.61 22.54
N HIS A 213 -7.48 7.98 22.98
CA HIS A 213 -6.35 8.66 23.60
C HIS A 213 -5.43 9.37 22.58
N ARG A 214 -5.62 9.15 21.28
CA ARG A 214 -4.85 9.81 20.21
C ARG A 214 -5.45 11.19 19.89
N ASP A 215 -4.69 12.01 19.17
CA ASP A 215 -5.22 13.27 18.63
C ASP A 215 -6.48 13.01 17.77
N GLN A 216 -7.53 13.82 17.94
CA GLN A 216 -8.79 13.71 17.21
C GLN A 216 -8.58 13.74 15.68
N ALA A 217 -7.59 14.50 15.19
CA ALA A 217 -7.26 14.53 13.77
C ALA A 217 -6.75 13.17 13.26
N LEU A 218 -6.05 12.41 14.10
CA LEU A 218 -5.48 11.09 13.76
C LEU A 218 -6.47 9.94 13.94
N GLN A 219 -7.51 10.13 14.75
CA GLN A 219 -8.59 9.14 14.94
C GLN A 219 -9.50 9.05 13.71
N LYS A 220 -9.62 10.13 12.93
CA LYS A 220 -10.46 10.14 11.73
C LYS A 220 -9.95 9.10 10.72
N LYS A 221 -10.86 8.29 10.22
CA LYS A 221 -10.55 7.30 9.17
C LYS A 221 -9.92 7.97 7.95
N PHE A 222 -8.84 7.38 7.47
CA PHE A 222 -8.06 7.87 6.34
C PHE A 222 -8.16 6.91 5.15
N SER A 223 -8.51 7.44 3.99
CA SER A 223 -8.51 6.75 2.70
C SER A 223 -7.36 7.29 1.85
N ILE A 224 -6.52 6.40 1.33
CA ILE A 224 -5.48 6.78 0.37
C ILE A 224 -6.14 7.19 -0.95
N THR A 225 -7.18 6.47 -1.38
CA THR A 225 -7.87 6.72 -2.64
C THR A 225 -8.53 8.10 -2.65
N ASP A 226 -9.31 8.43 -1.62
CA ASP A 226 -9.95 9.74 -1.50
C ASP A 226 -8.90 10.85 -1.39
N TRP A 227 -7.83 10.64 -0.60
CA TRP A 227 -6.73 11.59 -0.49
C TRP A 227 -6.04 11.84 -1.84
N VAL A 228 -5.81 10.81 -2.65
CA VAL A 228 -5.22 10.94 -3.99
C VAL A 228 -6.17 11.64 -4.96
N GLN A 229 -7.47 11.39 -4.89
CA GLN A 229 -8.46 11.95 -5.82
C GLN A 229 -8.88 13.39 -5.49
N ASP A 230 -8.75 13.81 -4.23
CA ASP A 230 -9.14 15.15 -3.79
C ASP A 230 -8.14 16.23 -4.26
N ASP A 231 -8.51 16.98 -5.30
CA ASP A 231 -7.71 18.10 -5.84
C ASP A 231 -7.54 19.27 -4.85
N LYS A 232 -8.33 19.33 -3.75
CA LYS A 232 -8.19 20.38 -2.72
C LYS A 232 -7.11 20.03 -1.70
N GLN A 233 -6.79 18.75 -1.56
CA GLN A 233 -5.73 18.30 -0.66
C GLN A 233 -4.36 18.39 -1.33
N ASN A 234 -3.39 18.76 -0.52
CA ASN A 234 -1.97 18.76 -0.86
C ASN A 234 -1.21 18.00 0.22
N GLY A 235 0.08 17.75 -0.01
CA GLY A 235 0.89 17.03 0.96
C GLY A 235 1.51 15.76 0.40
N PHE A 236 2.34 15.12 1.21
CA PHE A 236 2.92 13.81 0.91
C PHE A 236 2.36 12.76 1.85
N CYS A 237 2.13 11.57 1.31
CA CYS A 237 1.79 10.38 2.08
C CYS A 237 3.02 9.48 2.14
N SER A 238 3.66 9.39 3.30
CA SER A 238 4.83 8.53 3.51
C SER A 238 4.39 7.22 4.16
N TYR A 239 4.76 6.08 3.58
CA TYR A 239 4.51 4.78 4.22
C TYR A 239 5.80 3.99 4.44
N ARG A 240 5.81 3.22 5.54
CA ARG A 240 6.91 2.32 5.91
C ARG A 240 6.40 0.91 6.11
N VAL A 241 7.04 -0.04 5.41
CA VAL A 241 6.88 -1.46 5.69
C VAL A 241 8.09 -1.92 6.51
N THR A 242 7.89 -2.10 7.82
CA THR A 242 8.91 -2.73 8.66
C THR A 242 8.87 -4.23 8.39
N ARG A 243 9.92 -4.82 7.79
CA ARG A 243 10.06 -6.28 7.80
C ARG A 243 10.22 -6.71 9.26
N SER A 244 9.37 -7.63 9.72
CA SER A 244 9.35 -8.18 11.07
C SER A 244 10.62 -8.95 11.48
N SER A 245 11.61 -9.08 10.61
CA SER A 245 12.91 -9.66 10.93
C SER A 245 14.02 -8.62 10.81
N MET A 246 14.23 -7.86 11.90
CA MET A 246 15.49 -7.18 12.23
C MET A 246 15.35 -6.51 13.61
N ARG A 247 15.25 -7.32 14.67
CA ARG A 247 15.61 -6.89 16.04
C ARG A 247 17.04 -7.29 16.43
N HIS A 248 17.76 -8.06 15.62
CA HIS A 248 19.15 -8.41 15.86
C HIS A 248 19.98 -8.08 14.64
N LEU A 249 20.53 -6.87 14.63
CA LEU A 249 21.86 -6.50 14.12
C LEU A 249 21.92 -4.98 14.10
N GLY A 250 22.41 -4.41 15.20
CA GLY A 250 22.96 -3.06 15.17
C GLY A 250 24.14 -3.07 14.21
N ARG A 251 23.92 -2.58 12.99
CA ARG A 251 24.90 -1.86 12.17
C ARG A 251 24.22 -1.27 10.95
N SER A 252 24.40 0.04 10.84
CA SER A 252 24.14 0.90 9.70
C SER A 252 24.49 0.27 8.34
N SER A 253 23.54 0.28 7.40
CA SER A 253 23.79 0.30 5.95
C SER A 253 22.55 0.76 5.18
N PRO A 254 22.58 1.93 4.48
CA PRO A 254 21.49 2.41 3.65
C PRO A 254 21.64 1.90 2.20
N CYS A 255 21.66 0.59 2.01
CA CYS A 255 21.51 -0.04 0.69
C CYS A 255 21.28 -1.53 0.91
N GLY A 256 20.16 -2.07 0.40
CA GLY A 256 19.77 -3.45 0.71
C GLY A 256 18.85 -4.03 -0.35
N TRP A 257 19.49 -4.44 -1.46
CA TRP A 257 19.21 -5.58 -2.33
C TRP A 257 17.80 -5.73 -2.95
N LEU A 258 17.76 -5.47 -4.26
CA LEU A 258 16.75 -6.00 -5.20
C LEU A 258 16.88 -7.53 -5.25
N SER A 259 15.77 -8.23 -5.00
CA SER A 259 15.52 -9.53 -5.61
C SER A 259 15.30 -9.32 -7.10
N ARG A 260 16.14 -9.95 -7.93
CA ARG A 260 16.06 -9.98 -9.39
C ARG A 260 14.64 -10.37 -9.84
N PRO A 261 14.01 -9.68 -10.81
CA PRO A 261 13.06 -10.32 -11.69
C PRO A 261 13.84 -11.21 -12.67
N THR A 262 13.47 -12.48 -12.75
CA THR A 262 13.84 -13.37 -13.86
C THR A 262 13.34 -12.76 -15.19
N PRO A 263 14.13 -12.88 -16.27
CA PRO A 263 13.80 -12.29 -17.56
C PRO A 263 12.70 -13.07 -18.27
N PHE A 264 11.89 -12.36 -19.06
CA PHE A 264 11.36 -12.89 -20.31
C PHE A 264 12.47 -12.84 -21.37
#